data_AF-K2EKG2-F1
#
_entry.id   AF-K2EKG2-F1
#
_cell.length_a   1.000
_cell.length_b   1.000
_cell.length_c   1.000
_cell.angle_alpha   90.00
_cell.angle_beta   90.00
_cell.angle_gamma   90.00
#
_symmetry.space_group_name_H-M   'P 1'
#
loop_
_entity.id
_entity.type
_entity.pdbx_description
1 polymer ?
#
loop_
_entity_poly.entity_id
_entity_poly.type
_entity_poly.pdbx_seq_one_letter_code
_entity_poly.pdbx_strand_id
1 'polypeptide(L)'
;MEIIFLVGKILFGGYFVYSGLNHFIKKDSLFAYARSRHVSMPGAAVLVSGVIIFLGGLGVLLGFYVRWSLALIAIFLLLVSFIMHRFWTISDESTRMIEKTNFSKNMALLGA
;
A
#
# COMPACT_ATOMS: atom_id res chain seq x y z
N MET A 1 17.52 -16.45 15.49
CA MET A 1 16.94 -15.09 15.40
C MET A 1 17.20 -14.43 14.04
N GLU A 2 18.42 -14.48 13.50
CA GLU A 2 18.76 -13.83 12.22
C GLU A 2 17.96 -14.36 11.02
N ILE A 3 17.77 -15.68 10.93
CA ILE A 3 16.97 -16.29 9.85
C ILE A 3 15.52 -15.80 9.90
N ILE A 4 14.92 -15.68 11.09
CA ILE A 4 13.55 -15.20 11.28
C ILE A 4 13.44 -13.74 10.81
N PHE A 5 14.40 -12.90 11.17
CA PHE A 5 14.44 -11.51 10.72
C PHE A 5 14.64 -11.40 9.20
N LEU A 6 15.51 -12.23 8.61
CA LEU A 6 15.73 -12.27 7.17
C LEU A 6 14.44 -12.68 6.43
N VAL A 7 13.75 -13.71 6.91
CA VAL A 7 12.47 -14.16 6.36
C VAL A 7 11.43 -13.05 6.46
N GLY A 8 11.29 -12.41 7.62
CA GLY A 8 10.38 -11.27 7.79
C GLY A 8 10.66 -10.13 6.83
N LYS A 9 11.93 -9.76 6.65
CA LYS A 9 12.38 -8.74 5.71
C LYS A 9 12.04 -9.10 4.26
N ILE A 10 12.25 -10.35 3.87
CA ILE A 10 11.93 -10.84 2.51
C ILE A 10 10.42 -10.81 2.27
N LEU A 11 9.62 -11.30 3.22
CA LEU A 11 8.17 -11.34 3.09
C LEU A 11 7.56 -9.94 3.06
N PHE A 12 7.95 -9.07 3.98
CA PHE A 12 7.46 -7.70 4.07
C PHE A 12 7.93 -6.87 2.87
N GLY A 13 9.24 -6.79 2.64
CA GLY A 13 9.81 -6.04 1.53
C GLY A 13 9.31 -6.55 0.18
N GLY A 14 9.30 -7.88 -0.01
CA GLY A 14 8.79 -8.53 -1.21
C GLY A 14 7.31 -8.27 -1.48
N TYR A 15 6.47 -8.25 -0.43
CA TYR A 15 5.07 -7.86 -0.57
C TYR A 15 4.91 -6.44 -1.13
N PHE A 16 5.68 -5.47 -0.64
CA PHE A 16 5.63 -4.10 -1.15
C PHE A 16 6.25 -3.95 -2.54
N VAL A 17 7.32 -4.68 -2.87
CA VAL A 17 7.83 -4.74 -4.26
C VAL A 17 6.74 -5.23 -5.21
N TYR A 18 6.10 -6.35 -4.88
CA TYR A 18 4.99 -6.91 -5.65
C TYR A 18 3.81 -5.94 -5.74
N SER A 19 3.43 -5.30 -4.64
CA SER A 19 2.34 -4.32 -4.60
C SER A 19 2.63 -3.09 -5.47
N GLY A 20 3.86 -2.57 -5.41
CA GLY A 20 4.32 -1.44 -6.21
C GLY A 20 4.31 -1.76 -7.70
N LEU A 21 4.80 -2.93 -8.11
CA LEU A 21 4.72 -3.38 -9.51
C LEU A 21 3.27 -3.46 -10.01
N ASN A 22 2.35 -3.96 -9.17
CA ASN A 22 0.94 -4.04 -9.54
C ASN A 22 0.28 -2.68 -9.76
N HIS A 23 0.82 -1.58 -9.22
CA HIS A 23 0.30 -0.24 -9.53
C HIS A 23 0.51 0.14 -11.00
N PHE A 24 1.54 -0.40 -11.65
CA PHE A 24 1.82 -0.18 -13.07
C PHE A 24 1.12 -1.21 -13.96
N ILE A 25 1.13 -2.47 -13.54
CA ILE A 25 0.50 -3.57 -14.30
C ILE A 25 -1.03 -3.41 -14.32
N LYS A 26 -1.64 -3.06 -13.18
CA LYS A 26 -3.10 -2.92 -13.03
C LYS A 26 -3.56 -1.46 -13.03
N LYS A 27 -2.76 -0.56 -13.63
CA LYS A 27 -2.95 0.90 -13.56
C LYS A 27 -4.35 1.33 -13.96
N ASP A 28 -4.93 0.78 -15.02
CA ASP A 28 -6.23 1.24 -15.54
C ASP A 28 -7.38 0.90 -14.56
N SER A 29 -7.33 -0.27 -13.92
CA SER A 29 -8.26 -0.66 -12.86
C SER A 29 -8.10 0.21 -11.61
N LEU A 30 -6.86 0.48 -11.21
CA LEU A 30 -6.57 1.33 -10.05
C LEU A 30 -6.93 2.80 -10.30
N PHE A 31 -6.79 3.30 -11.53
CA PHE A 31 -7.24 4.64 -11.90
C PHE A 31 -8.76 4.76 -11.78
N ALA A 32 -9.50 3.76 -12.25
CA ALA A 32 -10.95 3.71 -12.10
C ALA A 32 -11.38 3.67 -10.62
N TYR A 33 -10.69 2.87 -9.81
CA TYR A 33 -10.94 2.80 -8.36
C TYR A 33 -10.59 4.11 -7.64
N ALA A 34 -9.44 4.72 -7.91
CA ALA A 34 -9.09 6.03 -7.36
C ALA A 34 -10.10 7.11 -7.77
N ARG A 35 -10.60 7.07 -9.01
CA ARG A 35 -11.66 7.97 -9.48
C ARG A 35 -12.97 7.77 -8.75
N SER A 36 -13.38 6.52 -8.48
CA SER A 36 -14.61 6.24 -7.72
C SER A 36 -14.53 6.69 -6.25
N ARG A 37 -13.31 6.93 -5.74
CA ARG A 37 -13.05 7.51 -4.42
C ARG A 37 -12.78 9.02 -4.46
N HIS A 38 -13.07 9.68 -5.59
CA HIS A 38 -12.92 11.13 -5.79
C HIS A 38 -11.49 11.65 -5.57
N VAL A 39 -10.47 10.81 -5.80
CA VAL A 39 -9.07 11.24 -5.75
C VAL A 39 -8.79 12.20 -6.90
N SER A 40 -8.20 13.35 -6.58
CA SER A 40 -7.73 14.31 -7.58
C SER A 40 -6.58 13.71 -8.39
N MET A 41 -6.61 13.86 -9.72
CA MET A 41 -5.59 13.32 -10.63
C MET A 41 -5.29 11.81 -10.38
N PRO A 42 -6.30 10.92 -10.54
CA PRO A 42 -6.19 9.51 -10.13
C PRO A 42 -5.04 8.76 -10.82
N GLY A 43 -4.74 9.11 -12.08
CA GLY A 43 -3.61 8.55 -12.81
C GLY A 43 -2.26 8.86 -12.16
N ALA A 44 -2.02 10.14 -11.83
CA ALA A 44 -0.80 10.56 -11.17
C ALA A 44 -0.69 9.97 -9.76
N ALA A 45 -1.79 9.98 -8.99
CA ALA A 45 -1.81 9.44 -7.63
C ALA A 45 -1.39 7.96 -7.58
N VAL A 46 -1.94 7.13 -8.48
CA VAL A 46 -1.62 5.69 -8.54
C VAL A 46 -0.20 5.45 -9.04
N LEU A 47 0.29 6.19 -10.03
CA LEU A 47 1.66 6.01 -10.52
C LEU A 47 2.69 6.44 -9.46
N VAL A 48 2.47 7.57 -8.80
CA VAL A 48 3.36 8.06 -7.73
C VAL A 48 3.34 7.11 -6.53
N SER A 49 2.16 6.64 -6.10
CA SER A 49 2.10 5.64 -5.02
C SER A 49 2.79 4.35 -5.43
N GLY A 50 2.65 3.91 -6.69
CA GLY A 50 3.37 2.76 -7.23
C GLY A 50 4.88 2.87 -7.10
N VAL A 51 5.45 4.04 -7.45
CA VAL A 51 6.90 4.30 -7.28
C VAL A 51 7.30 4.27 -5.81
N ILE A 52 6.57 4.97 -4.95
CA ILE A 52 6.86 5.06 -3.51
C ILE A 52 6.87 3.67 -2.86
N ILE A 53 5.83 2.88 -3.14
CA ILE A 53 5.68 1.53 -2.60
C ILE A 53 6.77 0.60 -3.14
N PHE A 54 7.06 0.66 -4.44
CA PHE A 54 8.07 -0.19 -5.07
C PHE A 54 9.46 0.09 -4.50
N LEU A 55 9.87 1.36 -4.42
CA LEU A 55 11.16 1.76 -3.87
C LEU A 55 11.25 1.48 -2.35
N GLY A 56 10.15 1.70 -1.62
CA GLY A 56 10.06 1.31 -0.21
C GLY A 56 10.25 -0.18 -0.01
N GLY A 57 9.52 -1.01 -0.76
CA GLY A 57 9.64 -2.47 -0.69
C GLY A 57 11.05 -2.95 -1.06
N LEU A 58 11.63 -2.39 -2.12
CA LEU A 58 12.95 -2.78 -2.60
C LEU A 58 14.05 -2.42 -1.60
N GLY A 59 13.98 -1.23 -0.99
CA GLY A 59 14.93 -0.83 0.05
C GLY A 59 14.85 -1.71 1.30
N VAL A 60 13.64 -2.09 1.75
CA VAL A 60 13.49 -3.07 2.84
C VAL A 60 14.06 -4.43 2.43
N LEU A 61 13.68 -4.94 1.26
CA LEU A 61 14.09 -6.26 0.78
C LEU A 61 15.61 -6.39 0.67
N LEU A 62 16.26 -5.41 0.04
CA LEU A 62 17.72 -5.39 -0.15
C LEU A 62 18.50 -4.93 1.08
N GLY A 63 17.82 -4.29 2.05
CA GLY A 63 18.46 -3.74 3.25
C GLY A 63 19.11 -2.36 3.05
N PHE A 64 18.74 -1.63 2.00
CA PHE A 64 19.26 -0.28 1.73
C PHE A 64 18.33 0.79 2.28
N TYR A 65 18.89 1.75 3.02
CA TYR A 65 18.16 2.89 3.59
C TYR A 65 16.85 2.51 4.30
N VAL A 66 16.84 1.36 5.00
CA VAL A 66 15.63 0.71 5.54
C VAL A 66 14.73 1.67 6.31
N ARG A 67 15.29 2.57 7.13
CA ARG A 67 14.52 3.58 7.88
C ARG A 67 13.69 4.49 6.97
N TRP A 68 14.26 4.95 5.85
CA TRP A 68 13.56 5.79 4.87
C TRP A 68 12.57 4.97 4.05
N SER A 69 12.92 3.74 3.69
CA SER A 69 12.02 2.81 3.00
C SER A 69 10.76 2.51 3.81
N LEU A 70 10.92 2.25 5.12
CA LEU A 70 9.80 2.07 6.04
C LEU A 70 8.99 3.35 6.20
N ALA A 71 9.62 4.53 6.27
CA ALA A 71 8.91 5.81 6.34
C ALA A 71 8.03 6.04 5.09
N LEU A 72 8.54 5.73 3.89
CA LEU A 72 7.78 5.82 2.64
C LEU A 72 6.57 4.88 2.65
N ILE A 73 6.76 3.62 3.06
CA ILE A 73 5.69 2.64 3.18
C ILE A 73 4.65 3.11 4.21
N ALA A 74 5.08 3.59 5.37
CA ALA A 74 4.20 4.05 6.44
C ALA A 74 3.33 5.24 6.00
N ILE A 75 3.94 6.24 5.34
CA ILE A 75 3.22 7.39 4.77
C ILE A 75 2.19 6.92 3.75
N PHE A 76 2.59 6.03 2.83
CA PHE A 76 1.66 5.47 1.85
C PHE A 76 0.48 4.76 2.53
N LEU A 77 0.74 3.86 3.47
CA LEU A 77 -0.28 3.08 4.17
C LEU A 77 -1.27 3.98 4.92
N LEU A 78 -0.79 5.03 5.59
CA LEU A 78 -1.64 6.01 6.26
C LEU A 78 -2.51 6.74 5.24
N LEU A 79 -1.91 7.35 4.21
CA LEU A 79 -2.66 8.12 3.22
C LEU A 79 -3.70 7.27 2.50
N VAL A 80 -3.33 6.09 1.99
CA VAL A 80 -4.28 5.23 1.26
C VAL A 80 -5.40 4.73 2.17
N SER A 81 -5.13 4.44 3.44
CA SER A 81 -6.16 3.96 4.36
C SER A 81 -7.20 5.04 4.66
N PHE A 82 -6.77 6.27 4.91
CA PHE A 82 -7.67 7.38 5.23
C PHE A 82 -8.24 8.10 4.02
N ILE A 83 -7.75 7.85 2.80
CA ILE A 83 -8.31 8.40 1.56
C ILE A 83 -9.16 7.36 0.84
N MET A 84 -8.58 6.19 0.54
CA MET A 84 -9.24 5.15 -0.25
C MET A 84 -10.16 4.28 0.62
N HIS A 85 -9.68 3.83 1.78
CA HIS A 85 -10.36 2.77 2.56
C HIS A 85 -11.18 3.27 3.75
N ARG A 86 -11.79 4.45 3.60
CA ARG A 86 -12.73 5.05 4.58
C ARG A 86 -14.05 4.27 4.66
N PHE A 87 -14.02 3.07 5.23
CA PHE A 87 -15.18 2.18 5.30
C PHE A 87 -16.35 2.78 6.10
N TRP A 88 -16.07 3.65 7.08
CA TRP A 88 -17.08 4.31 7.91
C TRP A 88 -17.97 5.30 7.16
N THR A 89 -17.67 5.62 5.89
CA THR A 89 -18.51 6.48 5.05
C THR A 89 -19.35 5.70 4.05
N ILE A 90 -19.38 4.36 4.12
CA ILE A 90 -20.02 3.49 3.12
C ILE A 90 -21.29 2.89 3.71
N SER A 91 -22.42 3.12 3.04
CA SER A 91 -23.74 2.63 3.46
C SER A 91 -24.03 1.20 3.01
N ASP A 92 -23.53 0.80 1.83
CA ASP A 92 -23.68 -0.57 1.32
C ASP A 92 -22.84 -1.54 2.15
N GLU A 93 -23.46 -2.58 2.70
CA GLU A 93 -22.84 -3.51 3.66
C GLU A 93 -21.68 -4.29 3.02
N SER A 94 -21.89 -4.79 1.81
CA SER A 94 -20.90 -5.60 1.08
C SER A 94 -19.64 -4.78 0.82
N THR A 95 -19.80 -3.58 0.27
CA THR A 95 -18.70 -2.66 -0.01
C THR A 95 -18.00 -2.21 1.26
N ARG A 96 -18.76 -1.90 2.32
CA ARG A 96 -18.20 -1.51 3.62
C ARG A 96 -17.28 -2.59 4.20
N MET A 97 -17.68 -3.85 4.11
CA MET A 97 -16.87 -4.97 4.60
C MET A 97 -15.56 -5.14 3.82
N ILE A 98 -15.58 -4.97 2.50
CA ILE A 98 -14.38 -4.98 1.66
C ILE A 98 -13.41 -3.86 2.08
N GLU A 99 -13.92 -2.64 2.22
CA GLU A 99 -13.09 -1.49 2.58
C GLU A 99 -12.56 -1.57 4.01
N LYS A 100 -13.35 -2.11 4.95
CA LYS A 100 -12.91 -2.37 6.32
C LYS A 100 -11.78 -3.39 6.35
N THR A 101 -11.85 -4.42 5.50
CA THR A 101 -10.78 -5.42 5.35
C THR A 101 -9.50 -4.78 4.83
N ASN A 102 -9.59 -3.95 3.78
CA ASN A 102 -8.44 -3.23 3.24
C ASN A 102 -7.81 -2.27 4.27
N PHE A 103 -8.64 -1.51 4.98
CA PHE A 103 -8.19 -0.61 6.05
C PHE A 103 -7.45 -1.38 7.14
N SER A 104 -8.06 -2.46 7.65
CA SER A 104 -7.49 -3.26 8.75
C SER A 104 -6.19 -3.94 8.34
N LYS A 105 -6.13 -4.46 7.10
CA LYS A 105 -4.91 -5.01 6.51
C LYS A 105 -3.79 -3.96 6.46
N ASN A 106 -4.09 -2.74 6.05
CA ASN A 106 -3.08 -1.68 6.00
C ASN A 106 -2.58 -1.28 7.40
N MET A 107 -3.47 -1.25 8.41
CA MET A 107 -3.05 -0.98 9.79
C MET A 107 -2.18 -2.10 10.37
N ALA A 108 -2.51 -3.36 10.06
CA ALA A 108 -1.67 -4.50 10.45
C ALA A 108 -0.28 -4.42 9.79
N LEU A 109 -0.21 -4.08 8.50
CA LEU A 109 1.06 -3.89 7.79
C LEU A 109 1.85 -2.66 8.27
N LEU A 110 1.17 -1.62 8.75
CA LEU A 110 1.82 -0.43 9.30
C LEU A 110 2.51 -0.73 10.64
N GLY A 111 1.94 -1.63 11.43
CA GLY A 111 2.47 -2.02 12.75
C GLY A 111 3.40 -3.23 12.74
N ALA A 112 3.65 -3.85 11.58
CA ALA A 112 4.54 -5.01 11.41
C ALA A 112 6.01 -4.58 11.29
#